data_AF-A0A923BNM3-F1
#
_entry.id   AF-A0A923BNM3-F1
#
_cell.length_a   1.000
_cell.length_b   1.000
_cell.length_c   1.000
_cell.angle_alpha   90.00
_cell.angle_beta   90.00
_cell.angle_gamma   90.00
#
_symmetry.space_group_name_H-M   'P 1'
#
loop_
_entity.id
_entity.type
_entity.pdbx_description
1 polymer ?
#
loop_
_entity_poly.entity_id
_entity_poly.type
_entity_poly.pdbx_seq_one_letter_code
_entity_poly.pdbx_strand_id
1 'polypeptide(L)' 'ALVTGIASATIGISTFVVFLFIMFQIDHGMFEKVVKNAPMGQYLNAYIATFAVWIEGIFSGFLATFLLINFINTDR' A
#
# COMPACT_ATOMS: atom_id res chain seq x y z
N ALA A 1 -9.73 -6.67 -18.14
CA ALA A 1 -9.07 -5.42 -17.74
C ALA A 1 -9.14 -5.17 -16.22
N LEU A 2 -10.32 -5.19 -15.60
CA LEU A 2 -10.44 -4.87 -14.15
C LEU A 2 -9.73 -5.90 -13.27
N VAL A 3 -10.03 -7.19 -13.46
CA VAL A 3 -9.41 -8.28 -12.67
C VAL A 3 -7.89 -8.31 -12.83
N THR A 4 -7.39 -8.11 -14.05
CA THR A 4 -5.95 -8.07 -14.35
C THR A 4 -5.27 -6.86 -13.71
N GLY A 5 -5.92 -5.70 -13.71
CA GLY A 5 -5.40 -4.50 -13.05
C GLY A 5 -5.34 -4.65 -11.54
N ILE A 6 -6.41 -5.15 -10.92
CA ILE A 6 -6.44 -5.45 -9.48
C ILE A 6 -5.34 -6.46 -9.13
N ALA A 7 -5.21 -7.56 -9.87
CA ALA A 7 -4.19 -8.57 -9.62
C ALA A 7 -2.76 -7.98 -9.69
N SER A 8 -2.48 -7.16 -10.70
CA SER A 8 -1.18 -6.48 -10.84
C SER A 8 -0.90 -5.52 -9.68
N ALA A 9 -1.91 -4.75 -9.25
CA ALA A 9 -1.80 -3.85 -8.12
C ALA A 9 -1.58 -4.62 -6.80
N THR A 10 -2.29 -5.73 -6.59
CA THR A 10 -2.11 -6.59 -5.41
C THR A 10 -0.70 -7.18 -5.32
N ILE A 11 -0.13 -7.63 -6.45
CA ILE A 11 1.26 -8.13 -6.48
C ILE A 11 2.24 -7.00 -6.17
N GLY A 12 2.04 -5.83 -6.78
CA GLY A 12 2.87 -4.64 -6.56
C GLY A 12 2.87 -4.20 -5.09
N ILE A 13 1.69 -4.03 -4.49
CA ILE A 13 1.58 -3.60 -3.09
C ILE A 13 2.09 -4.67 -2.12
N SER A 14 1.87 -5.95 -2.38
CA SER A 14 2.38 -7.02 -1.51
C SER A 14 3.91 -7.04 -1.51
N THR A 15 4.53 -6.87 -2.68
CA THR A 15 6.00 -6.79 -2.78
C THR A 15 6.54 -5.55 -2.06
N PHE A 16 5.88 -4.40 -2.24
CA PHE A 16 6.25 -3.15 -1.57
C PHE A 16 6.15 -3.26 -0.04
N VAL A 17 5.10 -3.89 0.47
CA VAL A 17 4.87 -4.05 1.92
C VAL A 17 5.92 -4.96 2.55
N VAL A 18 6.30 -6.05 1.88
CA VAL A 18 7.40 -6.91 2.34
C VAL A 18 8.71 -6.12 2.42
N PHE A 19 9.02 -5.34 1.37
CA PHE A 19 10.18 -4.46 1.36
C PHE A 19 10.14 -3.43 2.51
N LEU A 20 8.99 -2.79 2.71
CA LEU A 20 8.80 -1.77 3.74
C LEU A 20 8.90 -2.36 5.16
N PHE A 21 8.41 -3.58 5.36
CA PHE A 21 8.57 -4.30 6.62
C PHE A 21 10.05 -4.58 6.92
N ILE A 22 10.81 -5.07 5.93
CA ILE A 22 12.25 -5.28 6.08
C ILE A 22 12.96 -3.96 6.39
N MET A 23 12.61 -2.88 5.71
CA MET A 23 13.20 -1.56 5.95
C MET A 23 12.94 -1.03 7.37
N PHE A 24 11.74 -1.25 7.92
CA PHE A 24 11.47 -0.90 9.32
C PHE A 24 12.29 -1.71 10.34
N GLN A 25 12.75 -2.91 9.99
CA GLN A 25 13.65 -3.70 10.86
C GLN A 25 15.12 -3.26 10.76
N ILE A 26 15.54 -2.77 9.59
CA ILE A 26 16.93 -2.35 9.36
C ILE A 26 17.14 -0.91 9.85
N ASP A 27 16.28 0.02 9.42
CA ASP A 27 16.35 1.43 9.77
C ASP A 27 15.27 1.80 10.79
N HIS A 28 15.64 1.67 12.06
CA HIS A 28 14.78 2.06 13.18
C HIS A 28 14.44 3.56 13.17
N GLY A 29 15.33 4.40 12.64
CA GLY A 29 15.10 5.84 12.52
C GLY A 29 14.02 6.18 11.49
N MET A 30 13.84 5.35 10.46
CA MET A 30 12.72 5.48 9.53
C MET A 30 11.39 5.21 10.22
N PHE A 31 11.30 4.12 10.99
CA PHE A 31 10.08 3.76 11.70
C PHE A 31 9.72 4.77 12.80
N GLU A 32 10.69 5.27 13.56
CA GLU A 32 10.47 6.30 14.58
C GLU A 32 9.89 7.59 13.99
N LYS A 33 10.34 8.00 12.81
CA LYS A 33 9.77 9.16 12.10
C LYS A 33 8.31 8.93 11.71
N VAL A 34 7.95 7.71 11.29
CA VAL A 34 6.56 7.36 10.97
C VAL A 34 5.70 7.45 12.23
N VAL A 35 6.15 6.84 13.33
CA VAL A 35 5.45 6.87 14.63
C VAL A 35 5.24 8.30 15.13
N LYS A 36 6.27 9.14 15.07
CA LYS A 36 6.20 10.52 15.60
C LYS A 36 5.21 11.42 14.85
N ASN A 37 5.01 11.18 13.56
CA ASN A 37 4.13 11.99 12.72
C ASN A 37 2.72 11.39 12.56
N ALA A 38 2.49 10.18 13.09
CA ALA A 38 1.19 9.52 13.01
C ALA A 38 0.30 9.92 14.20
N PRO A 39 -0.97 10.31 13.97
CA PRO A 39 -1.90 10.68 15.06
C PRO A 39 -2.19 9.52 16.03
N MET A 40 -1.90 8.27 15.67
CA MET A 40 -2.00 7.07 16.51
C MET A 40 -0.67 6.31 16.63
N GLY A 41 0.47 7.01 16.51
CA GLY A 41 1.79 6.40 16.47
C GLY A 41 2.15 5.53 17.68
N GLN A 42 1.66 5.86 18.87
CA GLN A 42 1.96 5.11 20.10
C GLN A 42 1.44 3.66 20.09
N TYR A 43 0.48 3.35 19.22
CA TYR A 43 -0.06 1.99 19.03
C TYR A 43 0.50 1.31 17.77
N LEU A 44 1.35 2.01 17.01
CA LEU A 44 1.94 1.48 15.79
C LEU A 44 3.13 0.58 16.13
N ASN A 45 3.06 -0.65 15.64
CA ASN A 45 4.23 -1.52 15.45
C ASN A 45 4.49 -1.61 13.94
N ALA A 46 5.73 -1.87 13.51
CA ALA A 46 6.10 -2.15 12.12
C ALA A 46 5.14 -3.14 11.44
N TYR A 47 4.67 -4.17 12.14
CA TYR A 47 3.65 -5.10 11.60
C TYR A 47 2.31 -4.41 11.29
N ILE A 48 1.77 -3.64 12.23
CA ILE A 48 0.49 -2.93 12.05
C ILE A 48 0.62 -1.85 10.98
N ALA A 49 1.73 -1.10 10.98
CA ALA A 49 2.01 -0.06 10.02
C ALA A 49 2.07 -0.62 8.58
N THR A 50 2.83 -1.69 8.38
CA THR A 50 2.96 -2.35 7.07
C THR A 50 1.65 -2.99 6.61
N PHE A 51 0.90 -3.60 7.52
CA PHE A 51 -0.41 -4.18 7.21
C PHE A 51 -1.45 -3.12 6.84
N ALA A 52 -1.49 -1.98 7.55
CA ALA A 52 -2.36 -0.87 7.21
C ALA A 52 -2.06 -0.33 5.79
N VAL A 53 -0.79 -0.13 5.47
CA VAL A 53 -0.33 0.27 4.13
C VAL A 53 -0.73 -0.75 3.07
N TRP A 54 -0.67 -2.04 3.38
CA TRP A 54 -1.09 -3.11 2.46
C TRP A 54 -2.58 -3.01 2.11
N ILE A 55 -3.44 -2.86 3.12
CA ILE A 55 -4.89 -2.70 2.92
C ILE A 55 -5.18 -1.44 2.11
N GLU A 56 -4.63 -0.29 2.51
CA GLU A 56 -4.81 0.98 1.80
C GLU A 56 -4.33 0.90 0.34
N GLY A 57 -3.22 0.21 0.10
CA GLY A 57 -2.68 -0.01 -1.23
C GLY A 57 -3.55 -0.91 -2.11
N ILE A 58 -4.20 -1.94 -1.55
CA ILE A 58 -5.17 -2.76 -2.28
C ILE A 58 -6.38 -1.92 -2.70
N PHE A 59 -6.96 -1.15 -1.76
CA PHE A 59 -8.12 -0.32 -2.06
C PHE A 59 -7.81 0.79 -3.07
N SER A 60 -6.65 1.45 -2.93
CA SER A 60 -6.22 2.46 -3.89
C SER A 60 -5.93 1.88 -5.28
N GLY A 61 -5.31 0.69 -5.36
CA GLY A 61 -5.10 -0.04 -6.61
C GLY A 61 -6.41 -0.46 -7.27
N PHE A 62 -7.38 -0.92 -6.49
CA PHE A 62 -8.73 -1.21 -6.96
C PHE A 62 -9.40 0.04 -7.53
N LEU A 63 -9.42 1.13 -6.76
CA LEU A 63 -10.07 2.39 -7.14
C LEU A 63 -9.40 2.99 -8.39
N ALA A 64 -8.08 3.00 -8.45
CA ALA A 64 -7.34 3.46 -9.62
C ALA A 64 -7.67 2.63 -10.86
N THR A 65 -7.68 1.30 -10.74
CA THR A 65 -8.05 0.41 -11.87
C THR A 65 -9.48 0.65 -12.32
N PHE A 66 -10.41 0.82 -11.37
CA PHE A 66 -11.81 1.12 -11.66
C PHE A 66 -11.95 2.46 -12.39
N LEU A 67 -11.32 3.52 -11.90
CA LEU A 67 -11.35 4.83 -12.54
C LEU A 67 -10.72 4.78 -13.94
N LEU A 68 -9.55 4.15 -14.09
CA LEU A 68 -8.86 4.09 -15.37
C LEU A 68 -9.70 3.39 -16.45
N ILE A 69 -10.37 2.30 -16.11
CA ILE A 69 -11.22 1.57 -17.06
C ILE A 69 -12.49 2.35 -17.42
N ASN A 70 -13.07 3.08 -16.47
CA ASN A 70 -14.28 3.86 -16.71
C ASN A 70 -14.00 5.25 -17.33
N PHE A 71 -12.79 5.79 -17.16
CA PHE A 71 -12.41 7.12 -17.64
C PHE A 71 -11.68 7.09 -18.99
N ILE A 72 -10.84 6.08 -19.22
CA ILE A 72 -10.25 5.83 -20.54
C ILE A 72 -11.28 5.01 -21.31
N ASN A 73 -11.90 5.59 -22.35
CA ASN A 73 -12.75 4.85 -23.29
C ASN A 73 -11.96 3.67 -23.87
N THR A 74 -12.12 2.51 -23.25
CA THR A 74 -11.59 1.21 -23.71
C THR A 74 -12.55 0.65 -24.77
N ASP A 75 -12.92 1.47 -25.75
CA ASP A 75 -13.66 1.06 -26.93
C ASP A 75 -13.22 1.91 -28.13
N ARG A 76 -12.21 1.40 -28.83
CA ARG A 76 -12.11 1.44 -30.30
C ARG A 76 -11.70 0.07 -30.78
#